data_AF-A0A4S0G2H3-F1
#
_entry.id   AF-A0A4S0G2H3-F1
#
_cell.length_a   1.000
_cell.length_b   1.000
_cell.length_c   1.000
_cell.angle_alpha   90.00
_cell.angle_beta   90.00
_cell.angle_gamma   90.00
#
_symmetry.space_group_name_H-M   'P 1'
#
loop_
_entity.id
_entity.type
_entity.pdbx_description
1 polymer ?
#
loop_
_entity_poly.entity_id
_entity_poly.type
_entity_poly.pdbx_seq_one_letter_code
_entity_poly.pdbx_strand_id
1 'polypeptide(L)'
;MPKMPAPTDAVGDWPGWRLMHAFAARFVAWAVETEGSSRSSALIRIGLAMLFWSRWAGELLLYRDQSPVGLLLAASFFVATVLLFVGYHSRIAAVWTGSIGLAMYSYFGHQLGREPWTHHHTYLLAVAALLIALTPCGRSYSLDRYLAVTRAERAGLPPPAERGNLWGLRLIVVQLSVLYFFAAFDKTNHAFLSGARIEAIFLWYYAGSDYPAGLAWLAAIVSFAVVALEYCLAFGLPFRAARRYLVLPGLAFHAIIYVTLPVYTFSATMALLYLAYFDADAVDKVIARLQGTGSAGTAKGEIS
;
A
#
# COMPACT_ATOMS: atom_id res chain seq x y z
N MET A 1 59.28 8.22 34.44
CA MET A 1 57.92 8.78 34.19
C MET A 1 56.98 7.61 33.90
N PRO A 2 55.85 7.47 34.62
CA PRO A 2 54.87 6.43 34.35
C PRO A 2 54.17 6.70 33.01
N LYS A 3 54.06 5.66 32.17
CA LYS A 3 53.28 5.73 30.91
C LYS A 3 51.80 5.94 31.27
N MET A 4 51.25 7.11 30.94
CA MET A 4 49.80 7.30 30.96
C MET A 4 49.16 6.35 29.93
N PRO A 5 48.09 5.61 30.28
CA PRO A 5 47.34 4.83 29.32
C PRO A 5 46.70 5.75 28.26
N ALA A 6 46.72 5.32 27.00
CA ALA A 6 46.17 6.06 25.88
C ALA A 6 44.63 6.19 26.01
N PRO A 7 44.04 7.36 25.72
CA PRO A 7 42.62 7.64 25.90
C PRO A 7 41.71 7.05 24.79
N THR A 8 42.07 5.90 24.23
CA THR A 8 41.31 5.28 23.12
C THR A 8 40.39 4.15 23.56
N ASP A 9 40.53 3.63 24.78
CA ASP A 9 39.77 2.46 25.23
C ASP A 9 38.48 2.83 25.96
N ALA A 10 38.25 4.12 26.26
CA ALA A 10 37.12 4.59 27.06
C ALA A 10 35.81 4.81 26.27
N VAL A 11 35.86 4.79 24.92
CA VAL A 11 34.65 5.03 24.10
C VAL A 11 33.79 3.76 23.96
N GLY A 12 34.38 2.58 24.11
CA GLY A 12 33.69 1.29 23.96
C GLY A 12 32.77 0.90 25.12
N ASP A 13 32.94 1.50 26.30
CA ASP A 13 32.27 1.06 27.52
C ASP A 13 31.05 1.87 27.94
N TRP A 14 30.67 2.90 27.17
CA TRP A 14 29.54 3.75 27.54
C TRP A 14 28.20 2.98 27.42
N PRO A 15 27.41 2.86 28.51
CA PRO A 15 26.17 2.06 28.51
C PRO A 15 25.17 2.45 27.41
N GLY A 16 25.12 3.74 27.07
CA GLY A 16 24.27 4.26 25.99
C GLY A 16 24.69 3.75 24.60
N TRP A 17 25.99 3.59 24.34
CA TRP A 17 26.51 3.10 23.06
C TRP A 17 26.13 1.64 22.81
N ARG A 18 26.26 0.78 23.82
CA ARG A 18 25.84 -0.63 23.75
C ARG A 18 24.33 -0.76 23.51
N LEU A 19 23.51 0.07 24.17
CA LEU A 19 22.06 0.09 23.98
C LEU A 19 21.68 0.54 22.57
N MET A 20 22.29 1.62 22.07
CA MET A 20 22.06 2.11 20.71
C MET A 20 22.47 1.09 19.64
N HIS A 21 23.61 0.43 19.80
CA HIS A 21 24.02 -0.64 18.90
C HIS A 21 23.08 -1.85 18.94
N ALA A 22 22.65 -2.27 20.12
CA ALA A 22 21.69 -3.37 20.24
C ALA A 22 20.34 -3.01 19.59
N PHE A 23 19.87 -1.78 19.76
CA PHE A 23 18.64 -1.31 19.11
C PHE A 23 18.81 -1.24 17.59
N ALA A 24 19.90 -0.66 17.10
CA ALA A 24 20.21 -0.59 15.67
C ALA A 24 20.33 -1.99 15.05
N ALA A 25 21.03 -2.92 15.70
CA ALA A 25 21.16 -4.30 15.25
C ALA A 25 19.80 -5.00 15.19
N ARG A 26 18.96 -4.84 16.22
CA ARG A 26 17.59 -5.38 16.22
C ARG A 26 16.73 -4.77 15.12
N PHE A 27 16.87 -3.47 14.87
CA PHE A 27 16.17 -2.78 13.80
C PHE A 27 16.63 -3.27 12.43
N VAL A 28 17.94 -3.42 12.21
CA VAL A 28 18.51 -3.95 10.96
C VAL A 28 18.09 -5.39 10.73
N ALA A 29 18.18 -6.26 11.74
CA ALA A 29 17.71 -7.65 11.64
C ALA A 29 16.22 -7.71 11.31
N TRP A 30 15.42 -6.88 11.99
CA TRP A 30 14.00 -6.75 11.66
C TRP A 30 13.79 -6.21 10.24
N ALA A 31 14.47 -5.16 9.81
CA ALA A 31 14.25 -4.53 8.51
C ALA A 31 14.75 -5.38 7.33
N VAL A 32 15.96 -5.94 7.44
CA VAL A 32 16.71 -6.53 6.34
C VAL A 32 16.64 -8.06 6.33
N GLU A 33 16.58 -8.71 7.49
CA GLU A 33 16.73 -10.17 7.57
C GLU A 33 15.39 -10.89 7.66
N THR A 34 14.29 -10.17 7.92
CA THR A 34 12.98 -10.83 8.01
C THR A 34 12.41 -11.11 6.62
N GLU A 35 12.27 -12.39 6.30
CA GLU A 35 11.64 -12.87 5.08
C GLU A 35 10.26 -13.49 5.32
N GLY A 36 9.39 -13.38 4.33
CA GLY A 36 8.07 -14.03 4.31
C GLY A 36 7.66 -14.41 2.90
N SER A 37 6.51 -15.05 2.76
CA SER A 37 5.92 -15.34 1.46
C SER A 37 5.79 -14.08 0.59
N SER A 38 6.10 -14.21 -0.69
CA SER A 38 6.00 -13.14 -1.68
C SER A 38 4.62 -12.99 -2.31
N ARG A 39 3.66 -13.87 -1.95
CA ARG A 39 2.32 -13.91 -2.55
C ARG A 39 1.49 -12.65 -2.27
N SER A 40 1.53 -12.11 -1.06
CA SER A 40 0.86 -10.83 -0.76
C SER A 40 1.36 -9.70 -1.65
N SER A 41 2.69 -9.60 -1.82
CA SER A 41 3.31 -8.60 -2.69
C SER A 41 2.93 -8.79 -4.16
N ALA A 42 2.78 -10.03 -4.62
CA ALA A 42 2.33 -10.33 -5.97
C ALA A 42 0.86 -9.93 -6.19
N LEU A 43 -0.02 -10.18 -5.21
CA LEU A 43 -1.42 -9.75 -5.28
C LEU A 43 -1.55 -8.22 -5.28
N ILE A 44 -0.76 -7.52 -4.44
CA ILE A 44 -0.70 -6.06 -4.45
C ILE A 44 -0.22 -5.57 -5.81
N ARG A 45 0.84 -6.14 -6.39
CA ARG A 45 1.34 -5.78 -7.73
C ARG A 45 0.25 -5.88 -8.80
N ILE A 46 -0.45 -7.01 -8.85
CA ILE A 46 -1.53 -7.25 -9.82
C ILE A 46 -2.65 -6.23 -9.62
N GLY A 47 -3.10 -6.05 -8.37
CA GLY A 47 -4.14 -5.08 -8.04
C GLY A 47 -3.75 -3.64 -8.37
N LEU A 48 -2.49 -3.24 -8.15
CA LEU A 48 -2.02 -1.90 -8.51
C LEU A 48 -2.08 -1.68 -10.02
N ALA A 49 -1.63 -2.62 -10.84
CA ALA A 49 -1.75 -2.49 -12.30
C ALA A 49 -3.22 -2.33 -12.75
N MET A 50 -4.14 -3.11 -12.16
CA MET A 50 -5.57 -2.97 -12.42
C MET A 50 -6.13 -1.61 -11.98
N LEU A 51 -5.66 -1.07 -10.87
CA LEU A 51 -6.06 0.26 -10.38
C LEU A 51 -5.50 1.40 -11.25
N PHE A 52 -4.29 1.25 -11.80
CA PHE A 52 -3.78 2.18 -12.80
C PHE A 52 -4.69 2.19 -14.03
N TRP A 53 -5.09 1.02 -14.54
CA TRP A 53 -6.01 0.93 -15.67
C TRP A 53 -7.38 1.51 -15.35
N SER A 54 -7.97 1.16 -14.20
CA SER A 54 -9.28 1.68 -13.82
C SER A 54 -9.29 3.20 -13.65
N ARG A 55 -8.17 3.78 -13.20
CA ARG A 55 -8.05 5.23 -13.06
C ARG A 55 -7.82 5.92 -14.41
N TRP A 56 -6.91 5.45 -15.24
CA TRP A 56 -6.35 6.26 -16.33
C TRP A 56 -6.40 5.65 -17.72
N ALA A 57 -6.71 4.36 -17.89
CA ALA A 57 -6.65 3.75 -19.22
C ALA A 57 -7.57 4.47 -20.22
N GLY A 58 -8.76 4.89 -19.80
CA GLY A 58 -9.70 5.61 -20.66
C GLY A 58 -9.26 7.03 -21.06
N GLU A 59 -8.47 7.69 -20.21
CA GLU A 59 -7.92 9.03 -20.45
C GLU A 59 -6.64 8.99 -21.28
N LEU A 60 -5.91 7.87 -21.24
CA LEU A 60 -4.65 7.66 -21.93
C LEU A 60 -4.77 6.80 -23.19
N LEU A 61 -5.98 6.53 -23.70
CA LEU A 61 -6.14 5.86 -24.99
C LEU A 61 -5.36 6.61 -26.08
N LEU A 62 -4.65 5.87 -26.94
CA LEU A 62 -3.70 6.44 -27.91
C LEU A 62 -4.30 7.50 -28.85
N TYR A 63 -5.63 7.47 -29.07
CA TYR A 63 -6.32 8.45 -29.92
C TYR A 63 -6.74 9.73 -29.18
N ARG A 64 -6.67 9.78 -27.85
CA ARG A 64 -7.10 10.94 -27.04
C ARG A 64 -6.18 12.15 -27.19
N ASP A 65 -4.89 11.90 -27.33
CA ASP A 65 -3.85 12.93 -27.47
C ASP A 65 -2.79 12.44 -28.47
N GLN A 66 -2.90 12.90 -29.71
CA GLN A 66 -2.01 12.50 -30.81
C GLN A 66 -0.72 13.31 -30.87
N SER A 67 -0.46 14.20 -29.90
CA SER A 67 0.82 14.86 -29.80
C SER A 67 1.94 13.84 -29.50
N PRO A 68 3.19 14.09 -29.92
CA PRO A 68 4.30 13.17 -29.63
C PRO A 68 4.46 12.86 -28.13
N VAL A 69 4.24 13.86 -27.27
CA VAL A 69 4.31 13.72 -25.81
C VAL A 69 3.14 12.89 -25.28
N GLY A 70 1.92 13.15 -25.75
CA GLY A 70 0.73 12.39 -25.38
C GLY A 70 0.83 10.92 -25.77
N LEU A 71 1.28 10.63 -26.99
CA LEU A 71 1.52 9.27 -27.48
C LEU A 71 2.62 8.56 -26.69
N LEU A 72 3.73 9.24 -26.39
CA LEU A 72 4.80 8.67 -25.57
C LEU A 72 4.31 8.34 -24.15
N LEU A 73 3.55 9.24 -23.52
CA LEU A 73 2.97 9.00 -22.19
C LEU A 73 2.02 7.80 -22.21
N ALA A 74 1.09 7.77 -23.17
CA ALA A 74 0.11 6.71 -23.32
C ALA A 74 0.77 5.34 -23.57
N ALA A 75 1.70 5.27 -24.53
CA ALA A 75 2.44 4.05 -24.83
C ALA A 75 3.25 3.58 -23.61
N SER A 76 3.96 4.50 -22.95
CA SER A 76 4.72 4.20 -21.73
C SER A 76 3.82 3.68 -20.62
N PHE A 77 2.65 4.30 -20.42
CA PHE A 77 1.65 3.87 -19.43
C PHE A 77 1.19 2.43 -19.69
N PHE A 78 0.73 2.11 -20.90
CA PHE A 78 0.24 0.77 -21.20
C PHE A 78 1.35 -0.28 -21.13
N VAL A 79 2.54 0.01 -21.66
CA VAL A 79 3.67 -0.92 -21.58
C VAL A 79 4.05 -1.15 -20.11
N ALA A 80 4.31 -0.10 -19.34
CA ALA A 80 4.74 -0.23 -17.95
C ALA A 80 3.71 -1.00 -17.09
N THR A 81 2.42 -0.68 -17.24
CA THR A 81 1.35 -1.31 -16.46
C THR A 81 1.05 -2.74 -16.89
N VAL A 82 1.18 -3.10 -18.18
CA VAL A 82 1.08 -4.50 -18.65
C VAL A 82 2.26 -5.32 -18.12
N LEU A 83 3.48 -4.79 -18.19
CA LEU A 83 4.66 -5.46 -17.61
C LEU A 83 4.51 -5.63 -16.10
N LEU A 84 3.94 -4.63 -15.42
CA LEU A 84 3.63 -4.70 -14.00
C LEU A 84 2.57 -5.76 -13.72
N PHE A 85 1.51 -5.86 -14.53
CA PHE A 85 0.41 -6.82 -14.35
C PHE A 85 0.85 -8.26 -14.56
N VAL A 86 1.59 -8.54 -15.64
CA VAL A 86 2.11 -9.89 -15.93
C VAL A 86 3.31 -10.26 -15.06
N GLY A 87 3.97 -9.26 -14.47
CA GLY A 87 5.15 -9.44 -13.63
C GLY A 87 6.38 -9.85 -14.44
N TYR A 88 6.68 -9.09 -15.50
CA TYR A 88 7.93 -9.21 -16.26
C TYR A 88 8.86 -8.06 -15.90
N HIS A 89 10.08 -8.37 -15.46
CA HIS A 89 10.97 -7.43 -14.79
C HIS A 89 10.23 -6.64 -13.70
N SER A 90 9.51 -7.35 -12.84
CA SER A 90 8.45 -6.83 -11.96
C SER A 90 8.84 -5.58 -11.17
N ARG A 91 10.07 -5.53 -10.65
CA ARG A 91 10.58 -4.36 -9.90
C ARG A 91 10.85 -3.16 -10.79
N ILE A 92 11.39 -3.38 -11.99
CA ILE A 92 11.64 -2.31 -12.97
C ILE A 92 10.30 -1.79 -13.50
N ALA A 93 9.37 -2.69 -13.83
CA ALA A 93 8.02 -2.32 -14.25
C ALA A 93 7.27 -1.51 -13.17
N ALA A 94 7.48 -1.86 -11.89
CA ALA A 94 6.92 -1.13 -10.75
C ALA A 94 7.50 0.28 -10.63
N VAL A 95 8.83 0.43 -10.72
CA VAL A 95 9.48 1.75 -10.78
C VAL A 95 8.96 2.57 -11.95
N TRP A 96 8.91 1.98 -13.15
CA TRP A 96 8.45 2.67 -14.36
C TRP A 96 7.00 3.14 -14.22
N THR A 97 6.11 2.27 -13.76
CA THR A 97 4.70 2.58 -13.54
C THR A 97 4.53 3.70 -12.51
N GLY A 98 5.25 3.63 -11.38
CA GLY A 98 5.24 4.67 -10.35
C GLY A 98 5.79 6.01 -10.85
N SER A 99 6.88 6.00 -11.63
CA SER A 99 7.46 7.19 -12.24
C SER A 99 6.51 7.86 -13.24
N ILE A 100 5.79 7.08 -14.04
CA ILE A 100 4.74 7.62 -14.93
C ILE A 100 3.62 8.26 -14.10
N GLY A 101 3.14 7.58 -13.05
CA GLY A 101 2.12 8.15 -12.17
C GLY A 101 2.56 9.47 -11.51
N LEU A 102 3.83 9.57 -11.08
CA LEU A 102 4.39 10.82 -10.56
C LEU A 102 4.55 11.89 -11.64
N ALA A 103 4.95 11.54 -12.86
CA ALA A 103 5.00 12.48 -13.97
C ALA A 103 3.59 13.01 -14.31
N MET A 104 2.58 12.15 -14.31
CA MET A 104 1.18 12.53 -14.49
C MET A 104 0.71 13.50 -13.40
N TYR A 105 1.02 13.22 -12.13
CA TYR A 105 0.67 14.10 -11.02
C TYR A 105 1.40 15.45 -11.07
N SER A 106 2.73 15.43 -11.12
CA SER A 106 3.57 16.62 -10.94
C SER A 106 3.70 17.46 -12.20
N TYR A 107 3.99 16.85 -13.35
CA TYR A 107 4.22 17.59 -14.59
C TYR A 107 2.90 17.87 -15.30
N PHE A 108 2.17 16.83 -15.70
CA PHE A 108 0.96 17.03 -16.47
C PHE A 108 -0.19 17.62 -15.63
N GLY A 109 -0.35 17.18 -14.38
CA GLY A 109 -1.37 17.67 -13.46
C GLY A 109 -1.07 19.11 -13.03
N HIS A 110 0.00 19.30 -12.24
CA HIS A 110 0.31 20.61 -11.65
C HIS A 110 0.93 21.61 -12.64
N GLN A 111 1.94 21.23 -13.44
CA GLN A 111 2.60 22.21 -14.32
C GLN A 111 1.79 22.53 -15.58
N LEU A 112 1.16 21.53 -16.21
CA LEU A 112 0.34 21.71 -17.42
C LEU A 112 -1.16 21.92 -17.14
N GLY A 113 -1.57 21.94 -15.87
CA GLY A 113 -2.93 22.29 -15.46
C GLY A 113 -3.99 21.21 -15.75
N ARG A 114 -3.62 19.94 -15.89
CA ARG A 114 -4.60 18.84 -15.99
C ARG A 114 -5.18 18.50 -14.61
N GLU A 115 -6.12 19.33 -14.16
CA GLU A 115 -6.73 19.28 -12.81
C GLU A 115 -7.14 17.88 -12.34
N PRO A 116 -7.76 17.00 -13.17
CA PRO A 116 -8.14 15.65 -12.71
C PRO A 116 -6.97 14.78 -12.22
N TRP A 117 -5.73 15.14 -12.57
CA TRP A 117 -4.53 14.40 -12.22
C TRP A 117 -3.86 14.89 -10.93
N THR A 118 -4.27 16.05 -10.38
CA THR A 118 -3.66 16.66 -9.19
C THR A 118 -4.22 16.15 -7.86
N HIS A 119 -5.24 15.30 -7.88
CA HIS A 119 -5.86 14.80 -6.65
C HIS A 119 -4.95 13.86 -5.87
N HIS A 120 -4.88 13.98 -4.53
CA HIS A 120 -3.96 13.21 -3.68
C HIS A 120 -4.04 11.66 -3.82
N HIS A 121 -5.16 11.12 -4.30
CA HIS A 121 -5.28 9.69 -4.55
C HIS A 121 -4.44 9.19 -5.74
N THR A 122 -4.12 10.07 -6.70
CA THR A 122 -3.22 9.76 -7.82
C THR A 122 -1.79 9.58 -7.32
N TYR A 123 -1.37 10.47 -6.42
CA TYR A 123 -0.07 10.41 -5.76
C TYR A 123 0.10 9.11 -4.95
N LEU A 124 -0.89 8.72 -4.15
CA LEU A 124 -0.83 7.47 -3.39
C LEU A 124 -0.64 6.25 -4.30
N LEU A 125 -1.40 6.17 -5.40
CA LEU A 125 -1.32 5.06 -6.34
C LEU A 125 0.07 4.98 -7.01
N ALA A 126 0.64 6.13 -7.38
CA ALA A 126 2.01 6.22 -7.90
C ALA A 126 3.07 5.79 -6.88
N VAL A 127 2.98 6.29 -5.64
CA VAL A 127 3.91 5.92 -4.55
C VAL A 127 3.79 4.44 -4.20
N ALA A 128 2.58 3.87 -4.19
CA ALA A 128 2.37 2.45 -3.93
C ALA A 128 3.06 1.57 -4.98
N ALA A 129 3.06 1.97 -6.25
CA ALA A 129 3.83 1.30 -7.30
C ALA A 129 5.35 1.43 -7.11
N LEU A 130 5.85 2.55 -6.60
CA LEU A 130 7.27 2.65 -6.25
C LEU A 130 7.62 1.75 -5.06
N LEU A 131 6.79 1.73 -4.03
CA LEU A 131 7.01 0.91 -2.84
C LEU A 131 6.93 -0.60 -3.15
N ILE A 132 6.06 -1.03 -4.08
CA ILE A 132 5.98 -2.44 -4.45
C ILE A 132 7.26 -2.92 -5.15
N ALA A 133 8.04 -2.04 -5.78
CA ALA A 133 9.35 -2.38 -6.33
C ALA A 133 10.36 -2.83 -5.25
N LEU A 134 10.18 -2.37 -4.01
CA LEU A 134 11.01 -2.73 -2.85
C LEU A 134 10.59 -4.06 -2.20
N THR A 135 9.63 -4.78 -2.79
CA THR A 135 9.16 -6.08 -2.31
C THR A 135 9.65 -7.22 -3.22
N PRO A 136 9.49 -8.50 -2.83
CA PRO A 136 9.70 -9.63 -3.73
C PRO A 136 8.50 -9.86 -4.69
N CYS A 137 7.85 -8.81 -5.20
CA CYS A 137 6.61 -8.91 -6.02
C CYS A 137 6.71 -9.70 -7.34
N GLY A 138 7.93 -10.02 -7.78
CA GLY A 138 8.20 -10.88 -8.93
C GLY A 138 8.50 -12.34 -8.58
N ARG A 139 8.46 -12.75 -7.31
CA ARG A 139 8.75 -14.14 -6.88
C ARG A 139 7.51 -15.06 -6.84
N SER A 140 6.30 -14.51 -6.97
CA SER A 140 5.04 -15.26 -7.09
C SER A 140 4.13 -14.63 -8.15
N TYR A 141 3.29 -15.45 -8.79
CA TYR A 141 2.26 -15.06 -9.77
C TYR A 141 2.74 -14.11 -10.88
N SER A 142 3.97 -14.32 -11.36
CA SER A 142 4.65 -13.44 -12.30
C SER A 142 5.30 -14.24 -13.44
N LEU A 143 5.49 -13.59 -14.59
CA LEU A 143 6.29 -14.15 -15.67
C LEU A 143 7.75 -14.36 -15.25
N ASP A 144 8.31 -13.45 -14.44
CA ASP A 144 9.64 -13.61 -13.83
C ASP A 144 9.79 -14.94 -13.10
N ARG A 145 8.78 -15.31 -12.30
CA ARG A 145 8.73 -16.56 -11.55
C ARG A 145 8.65 -17.75 -12.49
N TYR A 146 7.74 -17.71 -13.45
CA TYR A 146 7.58 -18.78 -14.45
C TYR A 146 8.90 -19.06 -15.16
N LEU A 147 9.55 -18.02 -15.70
CA LEU A 147 10.83 -18.15 -16.39
C LEU A 147 11.95 -18.68 -15.47
N ALA A 148 11.98 -18.26 -14.21
CA ALA A 148 12.97 -18.72 -13.24
C ALA A 148 12.78 -20.20 -12.88
N VAL A 149 11.53 -20.66 -12.72
CA VAL A 149 11.21 -22.07 -12.46
C VAL A 149 11.56 -22.93 -13.67
N THR A 150 11.12 -22.55 -14.87
CA THR A 150 11.44 -23.30 -16.11
C THR A 150 12.95 -23.40 -16.34
N ARG A 151 13.72 -22.35 -16.01
CA ARG A 151 15.18 -22.40 -16.08
C ARG A 151 15.79 -23.37 -15.07
N ALA A 152 15.28 -23.38 -13.84
CA ALA A 152 15.75 -24.31 -12.80
C ALA A 152 15.44 -25.77 -13.18
N GLU A 153 14.23 -26.05 -13.66
CA GLU A 153 13.82 -27.38 -14.13
C GLU A 153 14.72 -27.89 -15.26
N ARG A 154 15.00 -27.04 -16.27
CA ARG A 154 15.93 -27.39 -17.36
C ARG A 154 17.36 -27.66 -16.89
N ALA A 155 17.76 -27.05 -15.78
CA ALA A 155 19.07 -27.25 -15.17
C ALA A 155 19.09 -28.40 -14.13
N GLY A 156 17.96 -29.08 -13.89
CA GLY A 156 17.85 -30.11 -12.85
C GLY A 156 17.97 -29.56 -11.42
N LEU A 157 17.73 -28.26 -11.22
CA LEU A 157 17.81 -27.58 -9.93
C LEU A 157 16.42 -27.45 -9.30
N PRO A 158 16.33 -27.40 -7.95
CA PRO A 158 15.06 -27.14 -7.28
C PRO A 158 14.50 -25.75 -7.68
N PRO A 159 13.17 -25.60 -7.72
CA PRO A 159 12.56 -24.31 -8.04
C PRO A 159 12.96 -23.25 -7.00
N PRO A 160 13.21 -21.99 -7.40
CA PRO A 160 13.56 -20.93 -6.45
C PRO A 160 12.48 -20.74 -5.38
N ALA A 161 12.81 -20.19 -4.21
CA ALA A 161 11.82 -19.98 -3.16
C ALA A 161 10.85 -18.82 -3.48
N GLU A 162 9.57 -18.96 -3.11
CA GLU A 162 8.54 -17.90 -3.19
C GLU A 162 8.56 -16.96 -1.98
N ARG A 163 9.75 -16.70 -1.43
CA ARG A 163 9.93 -15.91 -0.21
C ARG A 163 10.85 -14.73 -0.49
N GLY A 164 10.84 -13.72 0.37
CA GLY A 164 11.83 -12.67 0.35
C GLY A 164 11.61 -11.63 1.43
N ASN A 165 12.51 -10.66 1.46
CA ASN A 165 12.52 -9.57 2.44
C ASN A 165 11.17 -8.78 2.47
N LEU A 166 10.67 -8.51 3.68
CA LEU A 166 9.38 -7.86 3.94
C LEU A 166 9.44 -6.33 4.13
N TRP A 167 10.61 -5.71 3.98
CA TRP A 167 10.85 -4.28 4.12
C TRP A 167 9.88 -3.42 3.30
N GLY A 168 9.73 -3.72 2.01
CA GLY A 168 8.82 -2.95 1.15
C GLY A 168 7.36 -3.00 1.63
N LEU A 169 6.89 -4.13 2.16
CA LEU A 169 5.53 -4.22 2.74
C LEU A 169 5.41 -3.36 4.00
N ARG A 170 6.47 -3.31 4.82
CA ARG A 170 6.49 -2.44 6.01
C ARG A 170 6.50 -0.96 5.65
N LEU A 171 7.20 -0.58 4.58
CA LEU A 171 7.13 0.79 4.06
C LEU A 171 5.73 1.15 3.58
N ILE A 172 5.00 0.21 2.97
CA ILE A 172 3.58 0.39 2.63
C ILE A 172 2.74 0.61 3.91
N VAL A 173 2.95 -0.21 4.95
CA VAL A 173 2.28 -0.04 6.26
C VAL A 173 2.56 1.35 6.84
N VAL A 174 3.81 1.81 6.82
CA VAL A 174 4.19 3.16 7.30
C VAL A 174 3.50 4.24 6.46
N GLN A 175 3.53 4.11 5.14
CA GLN A 175 2.88 5.06 4.22
C GLN A 175 1.37 5.17 4.51
N LEU A 176 0.68 4.04 4.74
CA LEU A 176 -0.74 4.04 5.10
C LEU A 176 -1.00 4.68 6.47
N SER A 177 -0.17 4.38 7.47
CA SER A 177 -0.29 4.99 8.80
C SER A 177 -0.07 6.51 8.77
N VAL A 178 0.93 6.98 8.02
CA VAL A 178 1.18 8.42 7.81
C VAL A 178 0.00 9.06 7.10
N LEU A 179 -0.55 8.41 6.07
CA LEU A 179 -1.71 8.91 5.35
C LEU A 179 -2.92 9.05 6.27
N TYR A 180 -3.27 8.01 7.03
CA TYR A 180 -4.39 8.08 7.97
C TYR A 180 -4.19 9.15 9.04
N PHE A 181 -2.97 9.28 9.57
CA PHE A 181 -2.66 10.28 10.58
C PHE A 181 -2.88 11.70 10.04
N PHE A 182 -2.28 12.04 8.90
CA PHE A 182 -2.43 13.38 8.33
C PHE A 182 -3.84 13.63 7.81
N ALA A 183 -4.55 12.60 7.33
CA ALA A 183 -5.96 12.71 6.96
C ALA A 183 -6.86 13.03 8.16
N ALA A 184 -6.62 12.39 9.32
CA ALA A 184 -7.35 12.68 10.56
C ALA A 184 -6.98 14.06 11.11
N PHE A 185 -5.69 14.40 11.08
CA PHE A 185 -5.17 15.67 11.57
C PHE A 185 -5.73 16.85 10.77
N ASP A 186 -5.73 16.77 9.44
CA ASP A 186 -6.32 17.79 8.57
C ASP A 186 -7.80 18.03 8.89
N LYS A 187 -8.53 16.97 9.25
CA LYS A 187 -9.94 17.01 9.66
C LYS A 187 -10.17 17.38 11.14
N THR A 188 -9.11 17.53 11.94
CA THR A 188 -9.21 17.91 13.35
C THR A 188 -9.27 19.42 13.49
N ASN A 189 -10.30 20.02 12.90
CA ASN A 189 -10.58 21.45 12.98
C ASN A 189 -12.09 21.69 13.01
N HIS A 190 -12.51 22.87 13.48
CA HIS A 190 -13.93 23.19 13.64
C HIS A 190 -14.72 23.12 12.32
N ALA A 191 -14.12 23.50 11.18
CA ALA A 191 -14.80 23.49 9.89
C ALA A 191 -15.21 22.07 9.45
N PHE A 192 -14.46 21.04 9.87
CA PHE A 192 -14.84 19.65 9.62
C PHE A 192 -15.68 19.05 10.75
N LEU A 193 -15.27 19.24 12.02
CA LEU A 193 -15.90 18.62 13.19
C LEU A 193 -17.31 19.15 13.48
N SER A 194 -17.64 20.36 13.05
CA SER A 194 -19.01 20.89 13.13
C SER A 194 -20.02 20.11 12.27
N GLY A 195 -19.56 19.25 11.35
CA GLY A 195 -20.41 18.55 10.40
C GLY A 195 -20.59 19.29 9.07
N ALA A 196 -20.30 20.60 9.03
CA ALA A 196 -20.57 21.45 7.87
C ALA A 196 -19.98 20.91 6.55
N ARG A 197 -18.78 20.32 6.58
CA ARG A 197 -18.17 19.71 5.38
C ARG A 197 -18.93 18.47 4.90
N ILE A 198 -19.39 17.62 5.82
CA ILE A 198 -20.19 16.43 5.52
C ILE A 198 -21.57 16.84 4.99
N GLU A 199 -22.20 17.85 5.58
CA GLU A 199 -23.45 18.42 5.08
C GLU A 199 -23.29 18.93 3.65
N ALA A 200 -22.26 19.74 3.39
CA ALA A 200 -22.01 20.30 2.07
C ALA A 200 -21.82 19.20 1.02
N ILE A 201 -21.09 18.13 1.36
CA ILE A 201 -20.92 16.97 0.48
C ILE A 201 -22.26 16.28 0.22
N PHE A 202 -23.06 16.04 1.27
CA PHE A 202 -24.36 15.39 1.14
C PHE A 202 -25.33 16.19 0.26
N LEU A 203 -25.44 17.50 0.51
CA LEU A 203 -26.27 18.40 -0.29
C LEU A 203 -25.80 18.43 -1.75
N TRP A 204 -24.49 18.55 -1.97
CA TRP A 204 -23.92 18.62 -3.32
C TRP A 204 -24.22 17.38 -4.17
N TYR A 205 -24.10 16.18 -3.61
CA TYR A 205 -24.23 14.93 -4.38
C TYR A 205 -25.63 14.32 -4.36
N TYR A 206 -26.48 14.59 -3.35
CA TYR A 206 -27.69 13.81 -3.12
C TYR A 206 -28.98 14.63 -2.97
N ALA A 207 -28.93 15.78 -2.31
CA ALA A 207 -30.15 16.50 -1.91
C ALA A 207 -30.33 17.87 -2.60
N GLY A 208 -29.31 18.40 -3.26
CA GLY A 208 -29.37 19.70 -3.92
C GLY A 208 -29.71 20.82 -2.94
N SER A 209 -30.79 21.55 -3.22
CA SER A 209 -31.31 22.63 -2.38
C SER A 209 -32.16 22.17 -1.19
N ASP A 210 -32.57 20.90 -1.16
CA ASP A 210 -33.49 20.40 -0.14
C ASP A 210 -32.71 20.05 1.13
N TYR A 211 -32.81 20.91 2.15
CA TYR A 211 -32.10 20.73 3.41
C TYR A 211 -32.91 19.85 4.39
N PRO A 212 -32.48 18.61 4.67
CA PRO A 212 -33.23 17.71 5.54
C PRO A 212 -33.14 18.14 7.01
N ALA A 213 -34.27 18.09 7.71
CA ALA A 213 -34.31 18.37 9.14
C ALA A 213 -33.40 17.39 9.91
N GLY A 214 -32.54 17.93 10.77
CA GLY A 214 -31.62 17.13 11.59
C GLY A 214 -30.33 16.69 10.90
N LEU A 215 -30.07 17.11 9.65
CA LEU A 215 -28.83 16.75 8.97
C LEU A 215 -27.58 17.22 9.74
N ALA A 216 -27.60 18.42 10.32
CA ALA A 216 -26.44 19.00 11.00
C ALA A 216 -25.92 18.16 12.18
N TRP A 217 -26.80 17.72 13.08
CA TRP A 217 -26.35 16.94 14.24
C TRP A 217 -25.82 15.57 13.81
N LEU A 218 -26.44 14.95 12.79
CA LEU A 218 -26.01 13.67 12.24
C LEU A 218 -24.63 13.80 11.56
N ALA A 219 -24.45 14.87 10.78
CA ALA A 219 -23.20 15.19 10.11
C ALA A 219 -22.07 15.45 11.11
N ALA A 220 -22.33 16.15 12.21
CA ALA A 220 -21.34 16.35 13.27
C ALA A 220 -20.90 15.02 13.89
N ILE A 221 -21.83 14.13 14.25
CA ILE A 221 -21.50 12.80 14.79
C ILE A 221 -20.65 12.01 13.79
N VAL A 222 -21.03 12.00 12.51
CA VAL A 222 -20.26 11.34 11.45
C VAL A 222 -18.86 11.95 11.35
N SER A 223 -18.71 13.28 11.38
CA SER A 223 -17.40 13.93 11.36
C SER A 223 -16.50 13.46 12.49
N PHE A 224 -17.00 13.44 13.73
CA PHE A 224 -16.23 12.93 14.87
C PHE A 224 -15.90 11.44 14.72
N ALA A 225 -16.84 10.62 14.24
CA ALA A 225 -16.62 9.20 14.02
C ALA A 225 -15.54 8.94 12.96
N VAL A 226 -15.53 9.72 11.86
CA VAL A 226 -14.52 9.63 10.80
C VAL A 226 -13.14 9.97 11.36
N VAL A 227 -12.99 11.10 12.06
CA VAL A 227 -11.70 11.51 12.63
C VAL A 227 -11.19 10.50 13.66
N ALA A 228 -12.07 10.05 14.57
CA ALA A 228 -11.71 9.04 15.56
C ALA A 228 -11.28 7.73 14.91
N LEU A 229 -12.02 7.26 13.90
CA LEU A 229 -11.67 6.07 13.16
C LEU A 229 -10.32 6.22 12.46
N GLU A 230 -10.09 7.31 11.72
CA GLU A 230 -8.83 7.54 11.00
C GLU A 230 -7.63 7.55 11.97
N TYR A 231 -7.73 8.19 13.15
CA TYR A 231 -6.69 8.09 14.18
C TYR A 231 -6.50 6.66 14.69
N CYS A 232 -7.59 5.94 14.96
CA CYS A 232 -7.52 4.53 15.36
C CYS A 232 -6.85 3.67 14.28
N LEU A 233 -7.11 3.92 12.99
CA LEU A 233 -6.48 3.20 11.89
C LEU A 233 -4.98 3.54 11.78
N ALA A 234 -4.62 4.83 11.89
CA ALA A 234 -3.25 5.32 11.80
C ALA A 234 -2.33 4.63 12.82
N PHE A 235 -2.76 4.61 14.09
CA PHE A 235 -1.97 4.07 15.19
C PHE A 235 -2.25 2.60 15.47
N GLY A 236 -3.46 2.10 15.23
CA GLY A 236 -3.86 0.75 15.62
C GLY A 236 -3.52 -0.33 14.59
N LEU A 237 -3.73 -0.10 13.29
CA LEU A 237 -3.52 -1.14 12.26
C LEU A 237 -2.10 -1.73 12.21
N PRO A 238 -1.01 -0.98 12.46
CA PRO A 238 0.32 -1.55 12.56
C PRO A 238 0.42 -2.68 13.59
N PHE A 239 -0.39 -2.66 14.65
CA PHE A 239 -0.36 -3.64 15.72
C PHE A 239 -1.32 -4.81 15.47
N ARG A 240 -0.78 -6.03 15.41
CA ARG A 240 -1.54 -7.26 15.12
C ARG A 240 -2.76 -7.46 16.04
N ALA A 241 -2.65 -7.11 17.32
CA ALA A 241 -3.74 -7.25 18.29
C ALA A 241 -4.95 -6.35 17.99
N ALA A 242 -4.71 -5.16 17.44
CA ALA A 242 -5.77 -4.20 17.13
C ALA A 242 -6.43 -4.46 15.77
N ARG A 243 -5.74 -5.12 14.82
CA ARG A 243 -6.28 -5.42 13.48
C ARG A 243 -7.63 -6.12 13.50
N ARG A 244 -7.87 -7.04 14.45
CA ARG A 244 -9.17 -7.74 14.57
C ARG A 244 -10.36 -6.79 14.78
N TYR A 245 -10.12 -5.62 15.34
CA TYR A 245 -11.14 -4.61 15.59
C TYR A 245 -11.19 -3.52 14.52
N LEU A 246 -10.11 -3.33 13.77
CA LEU A 246 -9.93 -2.16 12.90
C LEU A 246 -10.00 -2.48 11.41
N VAL A 247 -9.71 -3.73 10.99
CA VAL A 247 -9.74 -4.11 9.58
C VAL A 247 -11.16 -3.98 9.02
N LEU A 248 -12.17 -4.53 9.70
CA LEU A 248 -13.55 -4.48 9.21
C LEU A 248 -14.10 -3.04 9.20
N PRO A 249 -14.01 -2.25 10.28
CA PRO A 249 -14.41 -0.85 10.23
C PRO A 249 -13.66 -0.03 9.18
N GLY A 250 -12.36 -0.25 9.01
CA GLY A 250 -11.57 0.45 7.99
C GLY A 250 -11.99 0.08 6.56
N LEU A 251 -12.23 -1.20 6.27
CA LEU A 251 -12.74 -1.64 4.97
C LEU A 251 -14.17 -1.15 4.72
N ALA A 252 -15.03 -1.17 5.74
CA ALA A 252 -16.39 -0.64 5.65
C ALA A 252 -16.38 0.87 5.37
N PHE A 253 -15.51 1.62 6.04
CA PHE A 253 -15.31 3.05 5.79
C PHE A 253 -14.91 3.33 4.34
N HIS A 254 -13.93 2.60 3.81
CA HIS A 254 -13.54 2.71 2.41
C HIS A 254 -14.64 2.29 1.44
N ALA A 255 -15.41 1.25 1.75
CA ALA A 255 -16.54 0.82 0.95
C ALA A 255 -17.66 1.87 0.92
N ILE A 256 -17.97 2.50 2.06
CA ILE A 256 -18.92 3.62 2.13
C ILE A 256 -18.43 4.76 1.25
N ILE A 257 -17.19 5.21 1.40
CA ILE A 257 -16.60 6.27 0.56
C ILE A 257 -16.63 5.89 -0.92
N TYR A 258 -16.33 4.63 -1.24
CA TYR A 258 -16.35 4.14 -2.63
C TYR A 258 -17.74 4.27 -3.24
N VAL A 259 -18.80 3.95 -2.50
CA VAL A 259 -20.16 4.03 -3.02
C VAL A 259 -20.68 5.47 -3.01
N THR A 260 -20.31 6.27 -2.01
CA THR A 260 -20.95 7.57 -1.77
C THR A 260 -20.19 8.77 -2.31
N LEU A 261 -18.90 8.64 -2.63
CA LEU A 261 -18.06 9.74 -3.10
C LEU A 261 -17.34 9.37 -4.40
N PRO A 262 -17.11 10.33 -5.32
CA PRO A 262 -16.45 10.06 -6.60
C PRO A 262 -14.92 9.90 -6.48
N VAL A 263 -14.46 9.14 -5.48
CA VAL A 263 -13.05 8.85 -5.18
C VAL A 263 -12.77 7.35 -5.15
N TYR A 264 -13.40 6.61 -6.07
CA TYR A 264 -13.41 5.16 -6.14
C TYR A 264 -12.01 4.51 -6.07
N THR A 265 -11.04 5.07 -6.80
CA THR A 265 -9.69 4.50 -6.89
C THR A 265 -8.90 4.67 -5.60
N PHE A 266 -9.19 5.69 -4.80
CA PHE A 266 -8.58 5.87 -3.48
C PHE A 266 -8.98 4.72 -2.55
N SER A 267 -10.28 4.52 -2.35
CA SER A 267 -10.80 3.46 -1.46
C SER A 267 -10.33 2.08 -1.89
N ALA A 268 -10.33 1.79 -3.19
CA ALA A 268 -9.85 0.52 -3.71
C ALA A 268 -8.34 0.33 -3.52
N THR A 269 -7.54 1.40 -3.65
CA THR A 269 -6.11 1.36 -3.33
C THR A 269 -5.88 1.08 -1.85
N MET A 270 -6.60 1.77 -0.96
CA MET A 270 -6.48 1.57 0.49
C MET A 270 -6.85 0.13 0.88
N ALA A 271 -7.97 -0.39 0.35
CA ALA A 271 -8.40 -1.77 0.59
C ALA A 271 -7.40 -2.80 0.06
N LEU A 272 -6.81 -2.59 -1.12
CA LEU A 272 -5.77 -3.45 -1.66
C LEU A 272 -4.52 -3.47 -0.77
N LEU A 273 -4.05 -2.29 -0.35
CA LEU A 273 -2.83 -2.16 0.44
C LEU A 273 -3.00 -2.68 1.88
N TYR A 274 -4.22 -2.98 2.35
CA TYR A 274 -4.42 -3.70 3.61
C TYR A 274 -3.79 -5.09 3.61
N LEU A 275 -3.54 -5.69 2.44
CA LEU A 275 -2.75 -6.93 2.34
C LEU A 275 -1.37 -6.81 2.99
N ALA A 276 -0.78 -5.60 3.03
CA ALA A 276 0.50 -5.36 3.69
C ALA A 276 0.43 -5.40 5.23
N TYR A 277 -0.76 -5.19 5.81
CA TYR A 277 -0.94 -5.35 7.26
C TYR A 277 -1.02 -6.82 7.68
N PHE A 278 -1.31 -7.77 6.79
CA PHE A 278 -1.38 -9.18 7.19
C PHE A 278 0.00 -9.84 7.21
N ASP A 279 0.15 -10.82 8.10
CA ASP A 279 1.33 -11.66 8.10
C ASP A 279 1.43 -12.42 6.77
N ALA A 280 2.55 -12.27 6.06
CA ALA A 280 2.69 -12.78 4.70
C ALA A 280 2.55 -14.31 4.63
N ASP A 281 3.01 -15.03 5.66
CA ASP A 281 2.89 -16.48 5.73
C ASP A 281 1.47 -16.92 6.13
N ALA A 282 0.74 -16.11 6.90
CA ALA A 282 -0.68 -16.34 7.15
C ALA A 282 -1.52 -16.20 5.87
N VAL A 283 -1.22 -15.19 5.04
CA VAL A 283 -1.87 -15.03 3.72
C VAL A 283 -1.56 -16.22 2.82
N ASP A 284 -0.30 -16.66 2.78
CA ASP A 284 0.12 -17.84 2.03
C ASP A 284 -0.65 -19.11 2.43
N LYS A 285 -0.81 -19.37 3.74
CA LYS A 285 -1.59 -20.51 4.23
C LYS A 285 -3.04 -20.49 3.76
N VAL A 286 -3.67 -19.31 3.76
CA VAL A 286 -5.06 -19.16 3.27
C VAL A 286 -5.11 -19.44 1.77
N ILE A 287 -4.19 -18.89 1.00
CA ILE A 287 -4.09 -19.13 -0.45
C ILE A 287 -3.87 -20.62 -0.74
N ALA A 288 -2.93 -21.27 -0.06
CA ALA A 288 -2.66 -22.70 -0.24
C ALA A 288 -3.90 -23.55 0.06
N ARG A 289 -4.66 -23.21 1.12
CA ARG A 289 -5.94 -23.86 1.41
C ARG A 289 -6.97 -23.68 0.29
N LEU A 290 -7.09 -22.46 -0.25
CA LEU A 290 -8.01 -22.18 -1.36
C LEU A 290 -7.61 -22.91 -2.66
N GLN A 291 -6.31 -23.13 -2.86
CA GLN A 291 -5.76 -23.87 -4.00
C GLN A 291 -5.80 -25.39 -3.82
N GLY A 292 -6.25 -25.90 -2.67
CA GLY A 292 -6.24 -27.33 -2.36
C GLY A 292 -4.85 -27.92 -2.12
N THR A 293 -3.82 -27.08 -1.94
CA THR A 293 -2.43 -27.48 -1.69
C THR A 293 -2.02 -27.37 -0.21
N GLY A 294 -2.84 -26.68 0.60
CA GLY A 294 -2.65 -26.59 2.04
C GLY A 294 -3.10 -27.88 2.73
N SER A 295 -2.27 -28.43 3.62
CA SER A 295 -2.62 -29.62 4.42
C SER A 295 -3.97 -29.42 5.10
N ALA A 296 -4.94 -30.26 4.75
CA ALA A 296 -6.14 -30.43 5.55
C ALA A 296 -5.64 -30.89 6.92
N GLY A 297 -5.71 -30.00 7.92
CA GLY A 297 -5.29 -30.33 9.27
C GLY A 297 -5.85 -31.69 9.65
N THR A 298 -4.94 -32.57 10.06
CA THR A 298 -5.19 -33.88 10.65
C THR A 298 -6.32 -33.79 11.66
N ALA A 299 -7.55 -34.00 11.19
CA ALA A 299 -8.70 -34.15 12.05
C ALA A 299 -8.66 -35.58 12.61
N LYS A 300 -8.53 -35.66 13.95
CA LYS A 300 -8.54 -36.86 14.80
C LYS A 300 -7.19 -37.57 14.98
N GLY A 301 -6.33 -36.98 15.81
CA GLY A 301 -5.46 -37.76 16.68
C GLY A 301 -6.22 -38.13 17.95
N GLU A 302 -6.65 -39.38 18.01
CA GLU A 302 -6.74 -40.26 19.19
C GLU A 302 -7.08 -39.62 20.55
N ILE A 303 -8.36 -39.76 20.92
CA ILE A 303 -8.74 -39.96 22.32
C ILE A 303 -8.73 -41.48 22.52
N SER A 304 -7.69 -42.00 23.17
CA SER A 304 -7.77 -43.21 23.99
C SER A 304 -7.29 -42.86 25.38
#